data_AF-A0A951Q3I5-F1
#
_entry.id   AF-A0A951Q3I5-F1
#
_cell.length_a   1.000
_cell.length_b   1.000
_cell.length_c   1.000
_cell.angle_alpha   90.00
_cell.angle_beta   90.00
_cell.angle_gamma   90.00
#
_symmetry.space_group_name_H-M   'P 1'
#
loop_
_entity.id
_entity.type
_entity.pdbx_description
1 polymer ?
#
loop_
_entity_poly.entity_id
_entity_poly.type
_entity_poly.pdbx_seq_one_letter_code
_entity_poly.pdbx_strand_id
1 'polypeptide(L)'
;MDNLKIHHAERVRLAIESVGAKVKFLPPYSPDLSPIELCWSKLKQILRSCEACTTESLDHAMALAVNYITEDDFVVLLTTKL
;
A
#
# COMPACT_ATOMS: atom_id res chain seq x y z
N MET A 1 -4.02 6.29 -5.18
CA MET A 1 -4.41 5.08 -5.94
C MET A 1 -3.61 5.05 -7.24
N ASP A 2 -3.08 3.90 -7.62
CA ASP A 2 -2.39 3.77 -8.91
C ASP A 2 -3.38 3.85 -10.09
N ASN A 3 -2.85 3.75 -11.32
CA ASN A 3 -3.62 3.91 -12.56
C ASN A 3 -4.10 2.59 -13.18
N LEU A 4 -4.19 1.49 -12.42
CA LEU A 4 -4.78 0.26 -12.92
C LEU A 4 -6.22 0.53 -13.38
N LYS A 5 -6.60 0.03 -14.57
CA LYS A 5 -7.90 0.36 -15.20
C LYS A 5 -9.10 0.10 -14.29
N ILE A 6 -9.03 -0.91 -13.42
CA ILE A 6 -10.10 -1.24 -12.47
C ILE A 6 -10.33 -0.13 -11.43
N HIS A 7 -9.30 0.65 -11.09
CA HIS A 7 -9.38 1.76 -10.15
C HIS A 7 -10.12 2.98 -10.72
N HIS A 8 -10.25 3.06 -12.05
CA HIS A 8 -11.00 4.11 -12.75
C HIS A 8 -12.48 3.76 -12.95
N ALA A 9 -12.92 2.57 -12.54
CA ALA A 9 -14.31 2.19 -12.65
C ALA A 9 -15.19 3.09 -11.78
N GLU A 10 -16.29 3.59 -12.33
CA GLU A 10 -17.22 4.50 -11.64
C GLU A 10 -17.70 3.93 -10.30
N ARG A 11 -18.02 2.63 -10.26
CA ARG A 11 -18.43 1.93 -9.03
C ARG A 11 -17.40 2.05 -7.89
N VAL A 12 -16.10 2.05 -8.22
CA VAL A 12 -15.02 2.14 -7.22
C VAL A 12 -14.97 3.56 -6.66
N ARG A 13 -15.08 4.56 -7.53
CA ARG A 13 -15.13 5.96 -7.11
C ARG A 13 -16.34 6.23 -6.21
N LEU A 14 -17.53 5.80 -6.63
CA LEU A 14 -18.76 5.98 -5.84
C LEU A 14 -18.68 5.29 -4.48
N ALA A 15 -18.12 4.08 -4.43
CA ALA A 15 -17.95 3.36 -3.16
C ALA A 15 -17.03 4.13 -2.19
N ILE A 16 -15.92 4.69 -2.67
CA ILE A 16 -14.99 5.48 -1.86
C ILE A 16 -15.62 6.81 -1.43
N GLU A 17 -16.28 7.52 -2.33
CA GLU A 17 -16.91 8.82 -2.02
C GLU A 17 -18.11 8.67 -1.09
N SER A 18 -18.80 7.51 -1.08
CA SER A 18 -19.93 7.23 -0.19
C SER A 18 -19.58 7.25 1.31
N VAL A 19 -18.31 7.03 1.66
CA VAL A 19 -17.80 7.10 3.04
C VAL A 19 -17.16 8.45 3.36
N GLY A 20 -17.31 9.46 2.48
CA GLY A 20 -16.75 10.80 2.65
C GLY A 20 -15.26 10.93 2.30
N ALA A 21 -14.65 9.88 1.74
CA ALA A 21 -13.26 9.91 1.28
C ALA A 21 -13.15 10.51 -0.13
N LYS A 22 -11.95 10.93 -0.52
CA LYS A 22 -11.65 11.43 -1.88
C LYS A 22 -10.63 10.53 -2.55
N VAL A 23 -10.87 10.21 -3.82
CA VAL A 23 -9.92 9.45 -4.64
C VAL A 23 -8.85 10.40 -5.17
N LYS A 24 -7.57 10.14 -4.84
CA LYS A 24 -6.41 10.81 -5.42
C LYS A 24 -5.62 9.80 -6.25
N PHE A 25 -5.52 10.05 -7.55
CA PHE A 25 -4.70 9.25 -8.45
C PHE A 25 -3.25 9.77 -8.45
N LEU A 26 -2.31 8.84 -8.55
CA LEU A 26 -0.90 9.17 -8.78
C LEU A 26 -0.70 9.56 -10.26
N PRO A 27 0.30 10.40 -10.59
CA PRO A 27 0.72 10.57 -11.97
C PRO A 27 1.14 9.23 -12.59
N PRO A 28 0.99 9.04 -13.91
CA PRO A 28 1.41 7.82 -14.59
C PRO A 28 2.87 7.47 -14.29
N TYR A 29 3.16 6.17 -14.12
CA TYR A 29 4.52 5.65 -13.89
C TYR A 29 5.28 6.33 -12.73
N SER A 30 4.58 6.79 -11.70
CA SER A 30 5.17 7.46 -10.53
C SER A 30 5.03 6.62 -9.25
N PRO A 31 5.63 5.41 -9.19
CA PRO A 31 5.58 4.57 -7.99
C PRO A 31 6.23 5.27 -6.80
N ASP A 32 7.28 6.07 -7.01
CA ASP A 32 7.99 6.79 -5.93
C ASP A 32 7.13 7.81 -5.18
N LEU A 33 5.98 8.21 -5.76
CA LEU A 33 5.01 9.11 -5.12
C LEU A 33 3.95 8.37 -4.29
N SER A 34 3.99 7.03 -4.28
CA SER A 34 3.12 6.20 -3.46
C SER A 34 3.67 6.11 -2.04
N PRO A 35 2.92 6.54 -1.01
CA PRO A 35 3.42 6.61 0.35
C PRO A 35 3.73 5.24 0.98
N ILE A 36 3.26 4.14 0.36
CA ILE A 36 3.35 2.77 0.88
C ILE A 36 4.51 1.96 0.30
N GLU A 37 5.32 2.51 -0.63
CA GLU A 37 6.40 1.74 -1.28
C GLU A 37 7.45 1.23 -0.29
N LEU A 38 7.84 2.07 0.67
CA LEU A 38 8.81 1.69 1.70
C LEU A 38 8.21 0.65 2.67
N CYS A 39 6.93 0.77 3.03
CA CYS A 39 6.20 -0.28 3.76
C CYS A 39 6.27 -1.62 3.03
N TRP A 40 6.03 -1.65 1.71
CA TRP A 40 6.13 -2.87 0.91
C TRP A 40 7.55 -3.44 0.87
N SER A 41 8.58 -2.58 0.82
CA SER A 41 9.98 -3.01 0.86
C SER A 41 10.29 -3.76 2.16
N LYS A 42 9.93 -3.18 3.31
CA LYS A 42 10.13 -3.77 4.64
C LYS A 42 9.31 -5.05 4.84
N LEU A 43 8.04 -5.05 4.43
CA LEU A 43 7.19 -6.23 4.49
C LEU A 43 7.80 -7.39 3.71
N LYS A 44 8.24 -7.15 2.47
CA LYS A 44 8.92 -8.18 1.65
C LYS A 44 10.23 -8.66 2.28
N GLN A 45 11.00 -7.78 2.93
CA GLN A 45 12.23 -8.16 3.63
C GLN A 45 11.93 -9.16 4.77
N ILE A 46 10.91 -8.88 5.58
CA ILE A 46 10.50 -9.76 6.68
C ILE A 46 10.00 -11.10 6.13
N LEU A 47 9.10 -11.08 5.15
CA LEU A 47 8.57 -12.31 4.55
C LEU A 47 9.66 -13.20 3.97
N ARG A 48 10.66 -12.62 3.30
CA ARG A 48 11.81 -13.36 2.76
C ARG A 48 12.66 -13.98 3.86
N SER A 49 12.80 -13.33 5.01
CA SER A 49 13.54 -13.87 6.16
C SER A 49 12.82 -15.02 6.87
N CYS A 50 11.50 -15.13 6.72
CA CYS A 50 10.70 -16.19 7.32
C CYS A 50 10.70 -17.50 6.50
N GLU A 51 11.17 -17.47 5.24
CA GLU A 51 11.24 -18.65 4.34
C GLU A 51 9.93 -19.48 4.26
N ALA A 52 8.79 -18.80 4.40
CA ALA A 52 7.47 -19.42 4.42
C ALA A 52 7.16 -20.12 3.09
N CYS A 53 6.99 -21.45 3.13
CA CYS A 53 6.71 -22.29 1.95
C CYS A 53 5.31 -22.90 1.94
N THR A 54 4.44 -22.49 2.88
CA THR A 54 3.02 -22.87 2.93
C THR A 54 2.15 -21.62 3.08
N THR A 55 0.88 -21.72 2.69
CA THR A 55 -0.09 -20.62 2.86
C THR A 55 -0.23 -20.23 4.33
N GLU A 56 -0.33 -21.20 5.24
CA GLU A 56 -0.45 -20.95 6.68
C GLU A 56 0.79 -20.23 7.24
N SER A 57 2.00 -20.68 6.86
CA SER A 57 3.24 -20.00 7.26
C SER A 57 3.34 -18.59 6.68
N LEU A 58 2.81 -18.37 5.47
CA LEU A 58 2.80 -17.05 4.84
C LEU A 58 1.82 -16.12 5.56
N ASP A 59 0.64 -16.61 5.93
CA ASP A 59 -0.35 -15.83 6.68
C ASP A 59 0.19 -15.41 8.06
N HIS A 60 0.88 -16.33 8.75
CA HIS A 60 1.54 -16.02 10.01
C HIS A 60 2.66 -14.98 9.83
N ALA A 61 3.51 -15.16 8.81
CA ALA A 61 4.58 -14.22 8.48
C ALA A 61 4.03 -12.84 8.08
N MET A 62 2.88 -12.80 7.40
CA MET A 62 2.20 -11.55 7.04
C MET A 62 1.69 -10.81 8.27
N ALA A 63 1.00 -11.52 9.18
CA ALA A 63 0.52 -10.95 10.44
C ALA A 63 1.68 -10.39 11.27
N LEU A 64 2.81 -11.09 11.32
CA LEU A 64 4.02 -10.62 11.96
C LEU A 64 4.57 -9.38 11.26
N ALA A 65 4.75 -9.41 9.94
CA ALA A 65 5.37 -8.33 9.16
C ALA A 65 4.60 -7.00 9.29
N VAL A 66 3.27 -7.04 9.29
CA VAL A 66 2.43 -5.84 9.44
C VAL A 66 2.68 -5.14 10.78
N ASN A 67 2.92 -5.89 11.87
CA ASN A 67 3.20 -5.33 13.19
C ASN A 67 4.57 -4.64 13.30
N TYR A 68 5.46 -4.83 12.33
CA TYR A 68 6.76 -4.16 12.27
C TYR A 68 6.76 -2.89 11.42
N ILE A 69 5.66 -2.56 10.75
CA ILE A 69 5.52 -1.32 9.99
C ILE A 69 5.28 -0.16 10.97
N THR A 70 6.11 0.87 10.88
CA THR A 70 6.04 2.09 11.69
C THR A 70 5.83 3.31 10.80
N GLU A 71 5.61 4.49 11.41
CA GLU A 71 5.43 5.75 10.67
C GLU A 71 6.64 6.11 9.79
N ASP A 72 7.85 5.71 10.20
CA ASP A 72 9.09 5.93 9.45
C ASP A 72 9.14 5.17 8.12
N ASP A 73 8.34 4.11 7.98
CA ASP A 73 8.26 3.33 6.75
C ASP A 73 7.32 3.96 5.72
N PHE A 74 6.63 5.05 6.07
CA PHE A 74 5.82 5.81 5.12
C PHE A 74 6.66 6.91 4.50
N VAL A 75 6.51 7.08 3.18
CA VAL A 75 7.15 8.20 2.50
C VAL A 75 6.37 9.48 2.84
N VAL A 76 6.94 10.33 3.68
CA VAL A 76 6.41 11.66 4.06
C VAL A 76 6.62 12.66 2.90
N LEU A 77 6.11 12.35 1.71
CA LEU A 77 6.12 13.29 0.56
C LEU A 77 4.78 14.03 0.39
N LEU A 78 3.78 13.74 1.22
CA LEU A 78 2.44 14.32 1.09
C LEU A 78 2.15 15.49 2.06
N THR A 79 3.10 15.91 2.89
CA THR A 79 2.90 17.00 3.87
C THR A 79 3.20 18.41 3.33
N THR A 80 3.60 18.57 2.07
CA THR A 80 3.84 19.89 1.49
C THR A 80 3.07 20.08 0.18
N LYS A 81 1.97 20.85 0.31
CA LYS A 81 1.14 21.47 -0.74
C LYS A 81 0.28 20.53 -1.60
N LEU A 82 -1.02 20.51 -1.30
CA LEU A 82 -2.13 20.78 -2.23
C LEU A 82 -3.35 21.23 -1.41
#